data_AF-R6HYL5-F1
#
_entry.id   AF-R6HYL5-F1
#
_cell.length_a   1.000
_cell.length_b   1.000
_cell.length_c   1.000
_cell.angle_alpha   90.00
_cell.angle_beta   90.00
_cell.angle_gamma   90.00
#
_symmetry.space_group_name_H-M   'P 1'
#
loop_
_entity.id
_entity.type
_entity.pdbx_description
1 polymer ?
#
loop_
_entity_poly.entity_id
_entity_poly.type
_entity_poly.pdbx_seq_one_letter_code
_entity_poly.pdbx_strand_id
1 'polypeptide(L)'
;MFQDRSWTGVLDIGGDPIGARVLARFAPQIQGEEFDLLYVLNANRPETRNVDRALAYMQGIEAECRQKVTGIVNNTHLCGETTAAEILKGADLAGQLSRQTGLPVVCHAVERRLVPQVENTLIEPILPMDLYMKKPWEITTCEEEHLLWPEP
;
A
#
# COMPACT_ATOMS: atom_id res chain seq x y z
N MET A 1 -12.34 -2.50 18.29
CA MET A 1 -12.33 -3.27 17.03
C MET A 1 -12.42 -4.76 17.31
N PHE A 2 -11.35 -5.45 17.74
CA PHE A 2 -11.31 -6.92 17.88
C PHE A 2 -12.27 -7.57 18.92
N GLN A 3 -13.09 -6.78 19.63
CA GLN A 3 -14.09 -7.29 20.60
C GLN A 3 -15.53 -7.09 20.14
N ASP A 4 -15.75 -6.35 19.05
CA ASP A 4 -17.07 -6.11 18.48
C ASP A 4 -17.01 -6.37 16.97
N ARG A 5 -17.60 -7.50 16.57
CA ARG A 5 -17.60 -7.98 15.18
C ARG A 5 -18.46 -7.17 14.23
N SER A 6 -19.22 -6.19 14.73
CA SER A 6 -19.96 -5.24 13.87
C SER A 6 -19.06 -4.19 13.22
N TRP A 7 -17.80 -4.07 13.67
CA TRP A 7 -16.84 -3.09 13.17
C TRP A 7 -15.84 -3.72 12.19
N THR A 8 -15.68 -3.08 11.04
CA THR A 8 -14.54 -3.29 10.13
C THR A 8 -13.58 -2.13 10.26
N GLY A 9 -12.29 -2.38 10.09
CA GLY A 9 -11.26 -1.37 10.23
C GLY A 9 -10.02 -1.70 9.43
N VAL A 10 -9.23 -0.67 9.16
CA VAL A 10 -7.96 -0.77 8.46
C VAL A 10 -6.86 -0.34 9.43
N LEU A 11 -5.84 -1.18 9.58
CA LEU A 11 -4.68 -0.87 10.40
C LEU A 11 -3.52 -0.55 9.47
N ASP A 12 -3.04 0.70 9.51
CA ASP A 12 -1.79 1.07 8.86
C ASP A 12 -0.62 0.74 9.79
N ILE A 13 0.32 -0.06 9.28
CA ILE A 13 1.40 -0.64 10.06
C ILE A 13 2.69 -0.43 9.31
N GLY A 14 3.72 0.00 10.02
CA GLY A 14 5.03 0.27 9.44
C GLY A 14 5.50 -0.92 8.61
N GLY A 15 5.82 -0.66 7.34
CA GLY A 15 6.14 -1.69 6.35
C GLY A 15 7.52 -2.32 6.50
N ASP A 16 8.21 -2.14 7.62
CA ASP A 16 9.48 -2.80 7.93
C ASP A 16 9.27 -3.87 9.03
N PRO A 17 10.20 -4.82 9.21
CA PRO A 17 10.06 -5.87 10.22
C PRO A 17 9.86 -5.33 11.65
N ILE A 18 10.43 -4.17 11.98
CA ILE A 18 10.31 -3.55 13.30
C ILE A 18 8.90 -2.97 13.52
N GLY A 19 8.35 -2.31 12.50
CA GLY A 19 6.99 -1.78 12.48
C GLY A 19 5.94 -2.90 12.48
N ALA A 20 6.19 -3.97 11.72
CA ALA A 20 5.33 -5.14 11.65
C ALA A 20 5.25 -5.92 12.97
N ARG A 21 6.29 -5.85 13.82
CA ARG A 21 6.29 -6.49 15.15
C ARG A 21 5.12 -6.06 16.03
N VAL A 22 4.52 -4.89 15.80
CA VAL A 22 3.32 -4.46 16.54
C VAL A 22 2.16 -5.43 16.35
N LEU A 23 2.04 -6.07 15.17
CA LEU A 23 1.02 -7.10 14.91
C LEU A 23 1.19 -8.33 15.79
N ALA A 24 2.43 -8.73 16.07
CA ALA A 24 2.69 -9.90 16.91
C ALA A 24 2.13 -9.74 18.33
N ARG A 25 2.08 -8.50 18.84
CA ARG A 25 1.45 -8.19 20.13
C ARG A 25 -0.06 -8.41 20.12
N PHE A 26 -0.71 -8.16 18.98
CA PHE A 26 -2.15 -8.33 18.80
C PHE A 26 -2.52 -9.71 18.23
N ALA A 27 -1.54 -10.59 18.00
CA ALA A 27 -1.77 -11.90 17.43
C ALA A 27 -2.84 -12.72 18.18
N PRO A 28 -2.91 -12.73 19.53
CA PRO A 28 -3.98 -13.44 20.24
C PRO A 28 -5.39 -12.90 19.97
N GLN A 29 -5.53 -11.60 19.70
CA GLN A 29 -6.80 -10.94 19.41
C GLN A 29 -7.20 -11.07 17.93
N ILE A 30 -6.21 -11.26 17.06
CA ILE A 30 -6.39 -11.47 15.63
C ILE A 30 -6.61 -12.96 15.31
N GLN A 31 -6.02 -13.87 16.10
CA GLN A 31 -6.22 -15.32 16.02
C GLN A 31 -7.68 -15.67 16.36
N GLY A 32 -8.53 -15.73 15.34
CA GLY A 32 -9.96 -16.04 15.45
C GLY A 32 -10.88 -15.10 14.65
N GLU A 33 -10.33 -14.04 14.06
CA GLU A 33 -11.01 -13.15 13.12
C GLU A 33 -10.50 -13.39 11.71
N GLU A 34 -11.37 -13.22 10.71
CA GLU A 34 -10.96 -13.17 9.31
C GLU A 34 -10.38 -11.79 9.02
N PHE A 35 -9.14 -11.73 8.53
CA PHE A 35 -8.48 -10.48 8.16
C PHE A 35 -7.55 -10.69 6.97
N ASP A 36 -7.37 -9.63 6.18
CA ASP A 36 -6.39 -9.58 5.11
C ASP A 36 -5.13 -8.82 5.57
N LEU A 37 -3.98 -9.47 5.46
CA LEU A 37 -2.68 -8.80 5.53
C LEU A 37 -2.24 -8.41 4.12
N LEU A 38 -2.38 -7.13 3.78
CA LEU A 38 -2.01 -6.61 2.46
C LEU A 38 -0.57 -6.08 2.47
N TYR A 39 0.26 -6.59 1.57
CA TYR A 39 1.63 -6.10 1.38
C TYR A 39 1.64 -4.94 0.39
N VAL A 40 1.92 -3.74 0.90
CA VAL A 40 1.96 -2.50 0.11
C VAL A 40 3.36 -2.33 -0.50
N LEU A 41 3.49 -2.66 -1.78
CA LEU A 41 4.72 -2.65 -2.54
C LEU A 41 4.98 -1.29 -3.19
N ASN A 42 6.19 -0.75 -3.03
CA ASN A 42 6.69 0.37 -3.84
C ASN A 42 8.02 0.00 -4.50
N ALA A 43 8.06 -0.12 -5.83
CA ALA A 43 9.24 -0.54 -6.58
C ALA A 43 10.40 0.48 -6.56
N ASN A 44 10.19 1.66 -5.98
CA ASN A 44 11.20 2.72 -5.89
C ASN A 44 11.98 2.72 -4.58
N ARG A 45 11.62 1.84 -3.63
CA ARG A 45 12.39 1.68 -2.39
C ARG A 45 13.57 0.71 -2.60
N PRO A 46 14.76 0.98 -2.04
CA PRO A 46 15.92 0.10 -2.14
C PRO A 46 15.65 -1.35 -1.71
N GLU A 47 14.80 -1.52 -0.70
CA GLU A 47 14.42 -2.78 -0.07
C GLU A 47 13.51 -3.62 -0.96
N THR A 48 12.81 -3.01 -1.92
CA THR A 48 11.78 -3.66 -2.75
C THR A 48 11.95 -3.34 -4.24
N ARG A 49 13.15 -2.93 -4.66
CA ARG A 49 13.44 -2.51 -6.04
C ARG A 49 13.42 -3.63 -7.10
N ASN A 50 13.39 -4.88 -6.68
CA ASN A 50 13.31 -6.05 -7.56
C ASN A 50 12.61 -7.21 -6.84
N VAL A 51 12.26 -8.26 -7.60
CA VAL A 51 11.40 -9.34 -7.11
C VAL A 51 12.02 -10.11 -5.95
N ASP A 52 13.30 -10.46 -6.04
CA ASP A 52 14.00 -11.23 -4.99
C ASP A 52 14.04 -10.45 -3.68
N ARG A 53 14.32 -9.15 -3.75
CA ARG A 53 14.33 -8.27 -2.58
C ARG A 53 12.93 -8.07 -2.01
N ALA A 54 11.94 -7.83 -2.87
CA ALA A 54 10.55 -7.68 -2.43
C ALA A 54 10.03 -8.96 -1.76
N LEU A 55 10.38 -10.13 -2.28
CA LEU A 55 10.05 -11.42 -1.67
C LEU A 55 10.73 -11.59 -0.31
N ALA A 56 12.04 -11.34 -0.22
CA ALA A 56 12.77 -11.44 1.03
C ALA A 56 12.22 -10.47 2.09
N TYR A 57 11.84 -9.27 1.68
CA TYR A 57 11.27 -8.26 2.55
C TYR A 57 9.87 -8.66 3.06
N MET A 58 9.01 -9.17 2.17
CA MET A 58 7.71 -9.75 2.54
C MET A 58 7.88 -10.89 3.55
N GLN A 59 8.79 -11.83 3.30
CA GLN A 59 9.05 -12.96 4.21
C GLN A 59 9.56 -12.50 5.58
N GLY A 60 10.38 -11.45 5.62
CA GLY A 60 10.81 -10.83 6.88
C GLY A 60 9.65 -10.25 7.70
N ILE A 61 8.71 -9.59 7.03
CA ILE A 61 7.49 -9.08 7.66
C ILE A 61 6.65 -10.24 8.21
N GLU A 62 6.41 -11.28 7.41
CA GLU A 62 5.65 -12.47 7.84
C GLU A 62 6.27 -13.15 9.07
N ALA A 63 7.59 -13.24 9.11
CA ALA A 63 8.32 -13.83 10.23
C ALA A 63 8.13 -13.03 11.53
N GLU A 64 8.20 -11.71 11.46
CA GLU A 64 8.04 -10.85 12.63
C GLU A 64 6.59 -10.76 13.11
N CYS A 65 5.61 -10.64 12.21
CA CYS A 65 4.20 -10.54 12.58
C CYS A 65 3.55 -11.90 12.90
N ARG A 66 4.19 -13.01 12.50
CA ARG A 66 3.68 -14.39 12.59
C ARG A 66 2.35 -14.58 11.86
N GLN A 67 2.15 -13.83 10.78
CA GLN A 67 0.98 -13.89 9.91
C GLN A 67 1.43 -13.97 8.45
N LYS A 68 0.57 -14.52 7.59
CA LYS A 68 0.84 -14.63 6.15
C LYS A 68 0.24 -13.45 5.41
N VAL A 69 0.99 -12.94 4.44
CA VAL A 69 0.45 -11.96 3.50
C VAL A 69 -0.61 -12.66 2.64
N THR A 70 -1.69 -11.93 2.39
CA THR A 70 -2.90 -12.42 1.69
C THR A 70 -3.06 -11.79 0.31
N GLY A 71 -2.43 -10.63 0.08
CA GLY A 71 -2.51 -9.93 -1.19
C GLY A 71 -1.44 -8.85 -1.32
N ILE A 72 -1.18 -8.44 -2.56
CA ILE A 72 -0.19 -7.43 -2.90
C ILE A 72 -0.93 -6.19 -3.40
N VAL A 73 -0.56 -5.01 -2.89
CA VAL A 73 -1.02 -3.72 -3.39
C VAL A 73 0.17 -3.00 -4.01
N ASN A 74 0.12 -2.69 -5.30
CA ASN A 74 1.13 -1.83 -5.91
C ASN A 74 0.82 -0.37 -5.54
N ASN A 75 1.72 0.25 -4.78
CA ASN A 75 1.72 1.66 -4.45
C ASN A 75 3.08 2.28 -4.85
N THR A 76 3.56 1.95 -6.06
CA THR A 76 4.79 2.53 -6.59
C THR A 76 4.59 3.99 -6.93
N HIS A 77 5.33 4.86 -6.25
CA HIS A 77 5.23 6.31 -6.38
C HIS A 77 6.58 6.99 -6.15
N LEU A 78 6.67 8.25 -6.59
CA LEU A 78 7.72 9.23 -6.30
C LEU A 78 7.09 10.56 -5.85
N CYS A 79 6.06 10.49 -5.00
CA CYS A 79 5.29 11.66 -4.55
C CYS A 79 4.78 12.45 -5.77
N GLY A 80 4.95 13.78 -5.79
CA GLY A 80 4.55 14.63 -6.92
C GLY A 80 5.26 14.33 -8.26
N GLU A 81 6.35 13.56 -8.24
CA GLU A 81 7.09 13.16 -9.45
C GLU A 81 6.62 11.81 -10.02
N THR A 82 5.55 11.24 -9.46
CA THR A 82 5.00 9.97 -9.97
C THR A 82 4.53 10.13 -11.42
N THR A 83 4.95 9.19 -12.26
CA THR A 83 4.56 9.10 -13.68
C THR A 83 3.82 7.79 -13.95
N ALA A 84 3.12 7.71 -15.09
CA ALA A 84 2.52 6.47 -15.55
C ALA A 84 3.56 5.33 -15.71
N ALA A 85 4.78 5.66 -16.14
CA ALA A 85 5.85 4.68 -16.28
C ALA A 85 6.25 4.06 -14.94
N GLU A 86 6.30 4.86 -13.87
CA GLU A 86 6.58 4.37 -12.51
C GLU A 86 5.48 3.42 -12.01
N ILE A 87 4.21 3.72 -12.29
CA ILE A 87 3.09 2.86 -11.94
C ILE A 87 3.20 1.51 -12.67
N LEU A 88 3.45 1.54 -13.98
CA LEU A 88 3.57 0.32 -14.80
C LEU A 88 4.78 -0.53 -14.40
N LYS A 89 5.91 0.10 -14.07
CA LYS A 89 7.07 -0.58 -13.47
C LYS A 89 6.70 -1.28 -12.17
N GLY A 90 5.95 -0.60 -11.31
CA GLY A 90 5.41 -1.17 -10.07
C GLY A 90 4.49 -2.36 -10.32
N ALA A 91 3.62 -2.24 -11.33
CA ALA A 91 2.67 -3.29 -11.69
C ALA A 91 3.39 -4.54 -12.22
N ASP A 92 4.41 -4.37 -13.07
CA ASP A 92 5.23 -5.48 -13.54
C ASP A 92 5.92 -6.21 -12.37
N LEU A 93 6.52 -5.47 -11.44
CA LEU A 93 7.14 -6.05 -10.25
C LEU A 93 6.11 -6.78 -9.37
N ALA A 94 4.94 -6.19 -9.14
CA ALA A 94 3.86 -6.81 -8.39
C ALA A 94 3.41 -8.13 -9.05
N GLY A 95 3.27 -8.14 -10.38
CA GLY A 95 2.93 -9.33 -11.15
C GLY A 95 4.01 -10.41 -11.08
N GLN A 96 5.29 -10.05 -11.10
CA GLN A 96 6.39 -11.00 -10.87
C GLN A 96 6.31 -11.63 -9.47
N LEU A 97 6.10 -10.81 -8.45
CA LEU A 97 5.99 -11.26 -7.06
C LEU A 97 4.74 -12.13 -6.84
N SER A 98 3.62 -11.77 -7.45
CA SER A 98 2.39 -12.56 -7.47
C SER A 98 2.63 -13.95 -8.05
N ARG A 99 3.30 -14.06 -9.21
CA ARG A 99 3.65 -15.35 -9.82
C ARG A 99 4.55 -16.22 -8.92
N GLN A 100 5.48 -15.62 -8.19
CA GLN A 100 6.38 -16.36 -7.29
C GLN A 100 5.69 -16.84 -6.01
N THR A 101 4.75 -16.05 -5.48
CA THR A 101 4.12 -16.31 -4.17
C THR A 101 2.77 -17.01 -4.29
N GLY A 102 2.12 -16.93 -5.46
CA GLY A 102 0.73 -17.32 -5.66
C GLY A 102 -0.29 -16.31 -5.10
N LEU A 103 0.16 -15.18 -4.56
CA LEU A 103 -0.71 -14.17 -3.98
C LEU A 103 -1.33 -13.28 -5.06
N PRO A 104 -2.60 -12.86 -4.94
CA PRO A 104 -3.21 -11.94 -5.88
C PRO A 104 -2.61 -10.53 -5.76
N VAL A 105 -2.46 -9.85 -6.90
CA VAL A 105 -2.36 -8.40 -6.91
C VAL A 105 -3.78 -7.86 -6.72
N VAL A 106 -4.05 -7.27 -5.56
CA VAL A 106 -5.39 -6.82 -5.16
C VAL A 106 -5.77 -5.56 -5.93
N CYS A 107 -4.84 -4.60 -6.02
CA CYS A 107 -5.03 -3.39 -6.80
C CYS A 107 -3.72 -2.64 -7.08
N HIS A 108 -3.82 -1.65 -7.95
CA HIS A 108 -2.83 -0.61 -8.16
C HIS A 108 -3.35 0.72 -7.62
N ALA A 109 -2.67 1.27 -6.62
CA ALA A 109 -2.92 2.61 -6.10
C ALA A 109 -2.37 3.65 -7.09
N VAL A 110 -3.28 4.41 -7.71
CA VAL A 110 -2.95 5.34 -8.80
C VAL A 110 -3.52 6.71 -8.49
N GLU A 111 -2.69 7.74 -8.55
CA GLU A 111 -3.16 9.12 -8.44
C GLU A 111 -4.18 9.42 -9.54
N ARG A 112 -5.31 10.06 -9.19
CA ARG A 112 -6.46 10.25 -10.10
C ARG A 112 -6.08 10.86 -11.45
N ARG A 113 -5.11 11.79 -11.49
CA ARG A 113 -4.61 12.42 -12.73
C ARG A 113 -3.91 11.45 -13.69
N LEU A 114 -3.41 10.32 -13.20
CA LEU A 114 -2.66 9.32 -13.97
C LEU A 114 -3.53 8.15 -14.43
N VAL A 115 -4.74 7.97 -13.87
CA VAL A 115 -5.66 6.87 -14.21
C VAL A 115 -5.88 6.73 -15.73
N PRO A 116 -6.18 7.81 -16.50
CA PRO A 116 -6.42 7.68 -17.94
C PRO A 116 -5.21 7.18 -18.74
N GLN A 117 -4.01 7.28 -18.18
CA GLN A 117 -2.76 6.86 -18.83
C GLN A 117 -2.45 5.38 -18.60
N VAL A 118 -3.09 4.74 -17.62
CA VAL A 118 -2.76 3.36 -17.21
C VAL A 118 -3.96 2.42 -17.22
N GLU A 119 -5.20 2.93 -17.22
CA GLU A 119 -6.43 2.12 -17.13
C GLU A 119 -6.61 1.10 -18.25
N ASN A 120 -6.07 1.38 -19.44
CA ASN A 120 -6.14 0.46 -20.59
C ASN A 120 -5.00 -0.56 -20.61
N THR A 121 -4.03 -0.45 -19.70
CA THR A 121 -2.82 -1.28 -19.64
C THR A 121 -2.81 -2.20 -18.43
N LEU A 122 -3.29 -1.70 -17.29
CA LEU A 122 -3.37 -2.47 -16.04
C LEU A 122 -4.54 -3.46 -16.12
N ILE A 123 -4.28 -4.71 -15.71
CA ILE A 123 -5.27 -5.79 -15.75
C ILE A 123 -6.02 -5.84 -14.42
N GLU A 124 -5.31 -5.64 -13.32
CA GLU A 124 -5.85 -5.66 -11.97
C GLU A 124 -6.55 -4.35 -11.61
N PRO A 125 -7.46 -4.37 -10.61
CA PRO A 125 -8.23 -3.19 -10.23
C PRO A 125 -7.38 -1.97 -9.93
N ILE A 126 -7.84 -0.79 -10.35
CA ILE A 126 -7.23 0.49 -10.00
C ILE A 126 -7.94 1.04 -8.77
N LEU A 127 -7.16 1.41 -7.75
CA LEU A 127 -7.60 2.24 -6.64
C LEU A 127 -7.22 3.70 -6.94
N PRO A 128 -8.15 4.52 -7.47
CA PRO A 128 -7.87 5.93 -7.74
C PRO A 128 -7.73 6.72 -6.44
N MET A 129 -6.66 7.51 -6.31
CA MET A 129 -6.34 8.29 -5.11
C MET A 129 -6.31 9.79 -5.39
N ASP A 130 -6.88 10.55 -4.47
CA ASP A 130 -6.71 12.00 -4.36
C ASP A 130 -5.64 12.30 -3.29
N LEU A 131 -4.66 13.13 -3.63
CA LEU A 131 -3.52 13.43 -2.74
C LEU A 131 -3.77 14.76 -2.00
N TYR A 132 -4.05 14.68 -0.70
CA TYR A 132 -4.33 15.86 0.13
C TYR A 132 -3.13 16.35 0.94
N MET A 133 -2.18 15.46 1.24
CA MET A 133 -0.99 15.82 2.01
C MET A 133 0.07 16.43 1.10
N LYS A 134 -0.01 17.75 0.91
CA LYS A 134 1.06 18.54 0.29
C LYS A 134 2.13 18.85 1.32
N LYS A 135 3.39 18.86 0.90
CA LYS A 135 4.47 19.36 1.76
C LYS A 135 4.22 20.84 2.05
N PRO A 136 4.64 21.38 3.20
CA PRO A 136 4.40 22.79 3.56
C PRO A 136 4.86 23.81 2.50
N TRP A 137 5.87 23.46 1.69
CA TRP A 137 6.41 24.31 0.62
C TRP A 137 5.73 24.11 -0.75
N GLU A 138 4.84 23.14 -0.89
CA GLU A 138 3.99 22.91 -2.07
C GLU A 138 2.64 23.66 -1.94
N ILE A 139 2.34 24.20 -0.75
CA ILE A 139 1.19 25.06 -0.50
C ILE A 139 1.55 26.46 -1.01
N THR A 140 0.93 26.88 -2.11
CA THR A 140 0.99 28.28 -2.55
C THR A 140 -0.08 29.07 -1.80
N THR A 141 0.23 30.31 -1.42
CA THR A 141 -0.60 31.19 -0.57
C THR A 141 -2.03 31.46 -1.08
N CYS A 142 -2.38 31.04 -2.29
CA CYS A 142 -3.74 31.13 -2.84
C CYS A 142 -4.63 29.91 -2.55
N GLU A 143 -4.09 28.80 -2.03
CA GLU A 143 -4.85 27.56 -1.77
C GLU A 143 -5.27 27.38 -0.30
N GLU A 144 -4.93 28.33 0.58
CA GLU A 144 -5.28 28.28 2.01
C GLU A 144 -6.79 28.29 2.28
N GLU A 145 -7.61 28.83 1.36
CA GLU A 145 -9.07 28.92 1.55
C GLU A 145 -9.78 27.55 1.58
N HIS A 146 -9.19 26.49 1.01
CA HIS A 146 -9.76 25.14 1.02
C HIS A 146 -9.27 24.26 2.17
N LEU A 147 -8.37 24.76 3.02
CA LEU A 147 -7.86 24.03 4.19
C LEU A 147 -8.62 24.37 5.49
N LEU A 148 -9.81 24.97 5.36
CA LEU A 148 -10.72 25.15 6.48
C LEU A 148 -11.51 23.84 6.70
N TRP A 149 -11.24 23.18 7.82
CA TRP A 149 -12.04 22.07 8.32
C TRP A 149 -13.48 22.56 8.55
N PRO A 150 -14.54 21.87 8.09
CA PRO A 150 -15.91 22.27 8.41
C PRO A 150 -16.11 22.20 9.93
N GLU A 151 -16.53 23.31 10.53
CA GLU A 151 -16.91 23.38 11.96
C GLU A 151 -17.98 22.33 12.28
N PRO A 152 -17.98 21.77 13.51
CA PRO A 152 -18.79 20.62 13.91
C PRO A 152 -20.31 20.84 13.92
#